data_AF-A0A8T2QX19-F1
#
_entry.id   AF-A0A8T2QX19-F1
#
_cell.length_a   1.000
_cell.length_b   1.000
_cell.length_c   1.000
_cell.angle_alpha   90.00
_cell.angle_beta   90.00
_cell.angle_gamma   90.00
#
_symmetry.space_group_name_H-M   'P 1'
#
loop_
_entity.id
_entity.type
_entity.pdbx_description
1 polymer ?
#
loop_
_entity_poly.entity_id
_entity_poly.type
_entity_poly.pdbx_seq_one_letter_code
_entity_poly.pdbx_strand_id
1 'polypeptide(L)'
;MTIRSPEPEVKIMVEKDPVQTSFERWAQPGHFTRNLAKGPSTTTWIWNLHADAHDFDSHTNDLEDISRKIFSAHFGQLAIIFIWLSGMYFHGARFSNYEAWLNDPTHVKPSAQVVWPIVGQEILNGDVGGGFQGVQITSGFFQLWRASGITSELQLYCTAIGALVFAGLMFFAGWFHYHKASPKLAWFQNVESMLNHHLAGLGI
;
A
#
# COMPACT_ATOMS: atom_id res chain seq x y z
N MET A 1 10.80 -33.92 35.18
CA MET A 1 10.56 -33.80 33.73
C MET A 1 9.07 -33.63 33.51
N THR A 2 8.60 -32.41 33.34
CA THR A 2 7.23 -32.12 32.93
C THR A 2 7.19 -32.26 31.42
N ILE A 3 6.60 -33.35 30.93
CA ILE A 3 6.36 -33.56 29.50
C ILE A 3 5.30 -32.55 29.09
N ARG A 4 5.69 -31.47 28.41
CA ARG A 4 4.74 -30.57 27.74
C ARG A 4 3.98 -31.41 26.71
N SER A 5 2.65 -31.37 26.73
CA SER A 5 1.86 -31.90 25.62
C SER A 5 2.28 -31.17 24.34
N PRO A 6 2.27 -31.84 23.17
CA PRO A 6 2.49 -31.14 21.91
C PRO A 6 1.48 -30.00 21.80
N GLU A 7 1.97 -28.79 21.49
CA GLU A 7 1.10 -27.65 21.20
C GLU A 7 0.16 -28.05 20.05
N PRO A 8 -1.13 -27.69 20.13
CA PRO A 8 -2.07 -28.01 19.06
C PRO A 8 -1.58 -27.40 17.75
N GLU A 9 -1.32 -28.24 16.74
CA GLU A 9 -0.91 -27.78 15.40
C GLU A 9 -1.94 -26.79 14.86
N VAL A 10 -1.48 -25.58 14.55
CA VAL A 10 -2.30 -24.55 13.93
C VAL A 10 -2.67 -25.00 12.52
N LYS A 11 -3.96 -25.30 12.28
CA LYS A 11 -4.45 -25.71 10.97
C LYS A 11 -4.86 -24.51 10.14
N ILE A 12 -4.25 -24.35 8.97
CA ILE A 12 -4.68 -23.37 7.97
C ILE A 12 -5.93 -23.92 7.26
N MET A 13 -7.06 -23.22 7.39
CA MET A 13 -8.30 -23.58 6.71
C MET A 13 -8.67 -22.48 5.72
N VAL A 14 -8.71 -22.84 4.43
CA VAL A 14 -9.06 -21.93 3.33
C VAL A 14 -10.19 -22.53 2.50
N GLU A 15 -11.04 -21.66 1.98
CA GLU A 15 -12.03 -21.99 0.96
C GLU A 15 -11.47 -21.72 -0.42
N LYS A 16 -11.62 -22.70 -1.33
CA LYS A 16 -11.14 -22.59 -2.71
C LYS A 16 -12.19 -21.93 -3.59
N ASP A 17 -11.76 -20.95 -4.36
CA ASP A 17 -12.59 -20.23 -5.34
C ASP A 17 -13.95 -19.72 -4.82
N PRO A 18 -14.04 -19.06 -3.64
CA PRO A 18 -15.34 -18.70 -3.04
C PRO A 18 -16.08 -17.60 -3.80
N VAL A 19 -15.35 -16.73 -4.52
CA VAL A 19 -15.93 -15.64 -5.30
C VAL A 19 -15.31 -15.64 -6.69
N GLN A 20 -16.12 -15.88 -7.72
CA GLN A 20 -15.66 -15.84 -9.10
C GLN A 20 -15.19 -14.43 -9.49
N THR A 21 -14.00 -14.33 -10.08
CA THR A 21 -13.51 -13.07 -10.66
C THR A 21 -14.33 -12.72 -11.91
N SER A 22 -15.07 -11.61 -11.85
CA SER A 22 -15.87 -11.09 -12.97
C SER A 22 -16.00 -9.56 -12.88
N PHE A 23 -16.08 -8.89 -14.04
CA PHE A 23 -16.37 -7.45 -14.12
C PHE A 23 -17.86 -7.12 -13.99
N GLU A 24 -18.75 -8.11 -13.94
CA GLU A 24 -20.21 -7.90 -13.90
C GLU A 24 -20.64 -6.95 -12.77
N ARG A 25 -20.07 -7.13 -11.56
CA ARG A 25 -20.39 -6.29 -10.40
C ARG A 25 -19.89 -4.85 -10.54
N TRP A 26 -18.88 -4.60 -11.35
CA TRP A 26 -18.35 -3.23 -11.57
C TRP A 26 -19.35 -2.38 -12.36
N ALA A 27 -20.16 -3.01 -13.23
CA ALA A 27 -21.23 -2.35 -13.96
C ALA A 27 -22.46 -2.03 -13.08
N GLN A 28 -22.46 -2.45 -11.81
CA GLN A 28 -23.56 -2.26 -10.86
C GLN A 28 -23.04 -1.53 -9.60
N PRO A 29 -22.79 -0.21 -9.66
CA PRO A 29 -22.30 0.52 -8.49
C PRO A 29 -23.32 0.42 -7.35
N GLY A 30 -22.84 0.12 -6.15
CA GLY A 30 -23.68 -0.09 -4.98
C GLY A 30 -24.21 -1.52 -4.83
N HIS A 31 -23.73 -2.48 -5.64
CA HIS A 31 -24.11 -3.90 -5.54
C HIS A 31 -23.94 -4.50 -4.13
N PHE A 32 -23.08 -3.89 -3.30
CA PHE A 32 -22.75 -4.35 -1.95
C PHE A 32 -23.87 -4.06 -0.94
N THR A 33 -24.81 -3.17 -1.25
CA THR A 33 -25.97 -2.89 -0.40
C THR A 33 -27.27 -2.99 -1.19
N ARG A 34 -28.28 -3.71 -0.67
CA ARG A 34 -29.58 -3.88 -1.34
C ARG A 34 -30.30 -2.55 -1.63
N ASN A 35 -30.06 -1.53 -0.82
CA ASN A 35 -30.67 -0.20 -0.99
C ASN A 35 -30.05 0.52 -2.19
N LEU A 36 -28.72 0.49 -2.33
CA LEU A 36 -28.00 1.17 -3.39
C LEU A 36 -28.09 0.42 -4.72
N ALA A 37 -28.14 -0.91 -4.70
CA ALA A 37 -28.24 -1.75 -5.89
C ALA A 37 -29.50 -1.48 -6.76
N LYS A 38 -30.52 -0.80 -6.22
CA LYS A 38 -31.73 -0.40 -6.97
C LYS A 38 -31.48 0.77 -7.94
N GLY A 39 -30.32 1.44 -7.83
CA GLY A 39 -29.94 2.56 -8.68
C GLY A 39 -30.28 3.95 -8.12
N PRO A 40 -29.76 5.01 -8.73
CA PRO A 40 -29.86 6.38 -8.23
C PRO A 40 -31.23 7.01 -8.52
N SER A 41 -32.08 7.11 -7.51
CA SER A 41 -33.32 7.91 -7.57
C SER A 41 -33.11 9.38 -7.18
N THR A 42 -32.10 9.67 -6.37
CA THR A 42 -31.69 11.02 -5.95
C THR A 42 -30.17 11.17 -5.96
N THR A 43 -29.67 12.41 -5.96
CA THR A 43 -28.21 12.66 -5.89
C THR A 43 -27.59 12.21 -4.56
N THR A 44 -28.38 12.09 -3.49
CA THR A 44 -27.96 11.48 -2.22
C THR A 44 -27.42 10.08 -2.40
N TRP A 45 -27.94 9.32 -3.37
CA TRP A 45 -27.44 7.98 -3.69
C TRP A 45 -25.94 7.98 -4.00
N ILE A 46 -25.43 9.01 -4.70
CA ILE A 46 -24.01 9.10 -5.05
C ILE A 46 -23.16 9.26 -3.78
N TRP A 47 -23.62 10.07 -2.83
CA TRP A 47 -22.90 10.27 -1.58
C TRP A 47 -22.90 9.01 -0.71
N ASN A 48 -24.06 8.35 -0.59
CA ASN A 48 -24.18 7.09 0.15
C ASN A 48 -23.33 5.97 -0.50
N LEU A 49 -23.25 5.93 -1.83
CA LEU A 49 -22.37 4.99 -2.53
C LEU A 49 -20.92 5.07 -2.05
N HIS A 50 -20.39 6.28 -1.85
CA HIS A 50 -19.01 6.46 -1.40
C HIS A 50 -18.87 6.26 0.12
N ALA A 51 -19.83 6.77 0.90
CA ALA A 51 -19.81 6.66 2.36
C ALA A 51 -19.86 5.21 2.83
N ASP A 52 -20.65 4.37 2.16
CA ASP A 52 -20.90 3.00 2.57
C ASP A 52 -19.91 2.01 1.93
N ALA A 53 -19.03 2.45 1.02
CA ALA A 53 -18.18 1.56 0.22
C ALA A 53 -17.25 0.65 1.06
N HIS A 54 -16.74 1.15 2.19
CA HIS A 54 -15.87 0.40 3.10
C HIS A 54 -16.55 0.05 4.43
N ASP A 55 -17.85 0.30 4.56
CA ASP A 55 -18.63 -0.09 5.73
C ASP A 55 -19.07 -1.56 5.60
N PHE A 56 -18.11 -2.48 5.74
CA PHE A 56 -18.33 -3.90 5.45
C PHE A 56 -19.41 -4.56 6.33
N ASP A 57 -19.62 -4.05 7.54
CA ASP A 57 -20.64 -4.53 8.47
C ASP A 57 -22.07 -4.20 7.97
N SER A 58 -22.26 -3.12 7.21
CA SER A 58 -23.57 -2.82 6.61
C SER A 58 -23.87 -3.61 5.33
N HIS A 59 -22.86 -4.26 4.74
CA HIS A 59 -23.02 -5.08 3.53
C HIS A 59 -23.56 -6.47 3.84
N THR A 60 -23.12 -7.06 4.96
CA THR A 60 -23.44 -8.44 5.35
C THR A 60 -23.30 -8.62 6.86
N ASN A 61 -24.03 -9.60 7.42
CA ASN A 61 -23.89 -9.99 8.83
C ASN A 61 -22.92 -11.17 9.04
N ASP A 62 -22.27 -11.64 7.96
CA ASP A 62 -21.33 -12.76 8.02
C ASP A 62 -19.92 -12.27 8.37
N LEU A 63 -19.51 -12.54 9.62
CA LEU A 63 -18.20 -12.16 10.13
C LEU A 63 -17.04 -12.80 9.34
N GLU A 64 -17.23 -13.99 8.74
CA GLU A 64 -16.20 -14.61 7.91
C GLU A 64 -15.96 -13.80 6.62
N ASP A 65 -17.03 -13.40 5.91
CA ASP A 65 -16.93 -12.56 4.72
C ASP A 65 -16.34 -11.17 5.04
N ILE A 66 -16.78 -10.55 6.15
CA ILE A 66 -16.22 -9.28 6.62
C ILE A 66 -14.71 -9.41 6.88
N SER A 67 -14.29 -10.45 7.60
CA SER A 67 -12.87 -10.71 7.88
C SER A 67 -12.06 -10.90 6.59
N ARG A 68 -12.61 -11.60 5.60
CA ARG A 68 -11.98 -11.78 4.27
C ARG A 68 -11.84 -10.46 3.51
N LYS A 69 -12.87 -9.60 3.52
CA LYS A 69 -12.82 -8.26 2.90
C LYS A 69 -11.74 -7.40 3.55
N ILE A 70 -11.69 -7.36 4.87
CA ILE A 70 -10.68 -6.61 5.63
C ILE A 70 -9.27 -7.10 5.27
N PHE A 71 -9.04 -8.42 5.28
CA PHE A 71 -7.75 -9.00 4.97
C PHE A 71 -7.27 -8.66 3.56
N SER A 72 -8.15 -8.76 2.56
CA SER A 72 -7.84 -8.35 1.19
C SER A 72 -7.59 -6.85 1.07
N ALA A 73 -8.38 -6.02 1.77
CA ALA A 73 -8.22 -4.57 1.76
C ALA A 73 -6.87 -4.14 2.36
N HIS A 74 -6.38 -4.83 3.40
CA HIS A 74 -5.04 -4.60 3.94
C HIS A 74 -3.94 -4.80 2.90
N PHE A 75 -4.01 -5.86 2.09
CA PHE A 75 -3.08 -6.06 0.99
C PHE A 75 -3.17 -4.96 -0.06
N GLY A 76 -4.38 -4.51 -0.39
CA GLY A 76 -4.59 -3.35 -1.26
C GLY A 76 -3.91 -2.08 -0.72
N GLN A 77 -4.07 -1.80 0.57
CA GLN A 77 -3.42 -0.68 1.23
C GLN A 77 -1.90 -0.80 1.23
N LEU A 78 -1.35 -1.99 1.55
CA LEU A 78 0.09 -2.25 1.47
C LEU A 78 0.64 -2.03 0.06
N ALA A 79 -0.09 -2.46 -0.97
CA ALA A 79 0.32 -2.25 -2.36
C ALA A 79 0.43 -0.76 -2.70
N ILE A 80 -0.53 0.07 -2.27
CA ILE A 80 -0.50 1.53 -2.46
C ILE A 80 0.67 2.16 -1.69
N ILE A 81 0.96 1.70 -0.46
CA ILE A 81 2.14 2.14 0.31
C ILE A 81 3.43 1.83 -0.46
N PHE A 82 3.55 0.62 -1.03
CA PHE A 82 4.72 0.25 -1.84
C PHE A 82 4.84 1.06 -3.13
N ILE A 83 3.72 1.40 -3.79
CA ILE A 83 3.73 2.31 -4.95
C ILE A 83 4.20 3.71 -4.53
N TRP A 84 3.67 4.24 -3.42
CA TRP A 84 4.08 5.53 -2.89
C TRP A 84 5.59 5.54 -2.58
N LEU A 85 6.10 4.51 -1.88
CA LEU A 85 7.52 4.34 -1.61
C LEU A 85 8.33 4.25 -2.92
N SER A 86 7.91 3.39 -3.86
CA SER A 86 8.55 3.26 -5.17
C SER A 86 8.66 4.62 -5.88
N GLY A 87 7.58 5.41 -5.87
CA GLY A 87 7.57 6.76 -6.39
C GLY A 87 8.59 7.67 -5.70
N MET A 88 8.68 7.65 -4.38
CA MET A 88 9.67 8.46 -3.64
C MET A 88 11.11 8.11 -4.03
N TYR A 89 11.45 6.82 -4.13
CA TYR A 89 12.77 6.37 -4.58
C TYR A 89 13.03 6.71 -6.04
N PHE A 90 12.05 6.54 -6.92
CA PHE A 90 12.18 6.85 -8.34
C PHE A 90 12.39 8.36 -8.59
N HIS A 91 11.66 9.21 -7.87
CA HIS A 91 11.85 10.65 -7.91
C HIS A 91 13.26 11.05 -7.45
N GLY A 92 13.75 10.42 -6.37
CA GLY A 92 15.15 10.54 -5.94
C GLY A 92 16.15 10.11 -7.02
N ALA A 93 15.86 9.05 -7.77
CA ALA A 93 16.76 8.51 -8.78
C ALA A 93 16.79 9.30 -10.09
N ARG A 94 15.74 10.07 -10.43
CA ARG A 94 15.57 10.62 -11.79
C ARG A 94 15.42 12.13 -11.85
N PHE A 95 14.92 12.75 -10.79
CA PHE A 95 14.52 14.15 -10.78
C PHE A 95 15.01 14.88 -9.53
N SER A 96 16.19 14.50 -9.04
CA SER A 96 16.73 14.99 -7.78
C SER A 96 18.16 15.46 -7.92
N ASN A 97 18.64 16.14 -6.88
CA ASN A 97 20.04 16.51 -6.70
C ASN A 97 20.74 15.64 -5.64
N TYR A 98 20.33 14.37 -5.48
CA TYR A 98 20.80 13.51 -4.38
C TYR A 98 22.32 13.35 -4.32
N GLU A 99 22.99 13.06 -5.44
CA GLU A 99 24.45 12.90 -5.47
C GLU A 99 25.18 14.22 -5.19
N ALA A 100 24.67 15.35 -5.70
CA ALA A 100 25.21 16.67 -5.40
C ALA A 100 25.05 17.03 -3.92
N TRP A 101 23.88 16.73 -3.33
CA TRP A 101 23.64 16.89 -1.91
C TRP A 101 24.53 15.98 -1.06
N LEU A 102 24.81 14.76 -1.52
CA LEU A 102 25.68 13.83 -0.79
C LEU A 102 27.11 14.36 -0.69
N ASN A 103 27.58 15.07 -1.72
CA ASN A 103 28.90 15.70 -1.75
C ASN A 103 29.01 16.96 -0.85
N ASP A 104 27.94 17.77 -0.74
CA ASP A 104 27.89 18.93 0.16
C ASP A 104 26.53 19.06 0.88
N PRO A 105 26.29 18.24 1.92
CA PRO A 105 24.99 18.13 2.57
C PRO A 105 24.64 19.34 3.45
N THR A 106 25.61 20.22 3.73
CA THR A 106 25.42 21.39 4.60
C THR A 106 24.93 22.62 3.83
N HIS A 107 25.32 22.77 2.56
CA HIS A 107 24.95 23.95 1.76
C HIS A 107 23.91 23.63 0.69
N VAL A 108 23.98 22.47 0.03
CA VAL A 108 22.99 22.04 -0.96
C VAL A 108 21.69 21.68 -0.25
N LYS A 109 20.55 22.11 -0.81
CA LYS A 109 19.22 21.78 -0.26
C LYS A 109 18.63 20.57 -0.99
N PRO A 110 18.04 19.60 -0.27
CA PRO A 110 17.38 18.45 -0.90
C PRO A 110 16.26 18.87 -1.86
N SER A 111 16.29 18.37 -3.08
CA SER A 111 15.20 18.54 -4.06
C SER A 111 15.01 17.25 -4.85
N ALA A 112 13.76 16.84 -5.08
CA ALA A 112 13.39 15.63 -5.82
C ALA A 112 12.11 15.80 -6.67
N GLN A 113 11.71 17.03 -6.92
CA GLN A 113 10.54 17.36 -7.73
C GLN A 113 10.87 18.55 -8.62
N VAL A 114 10.63 18.39 -9.92
CA VAL A 114 10.84 19.40 -10.95
C VAL A 114 9.51 19.69 -11.63
N VAL A 115 9.17 20.96 -11.72
CA VAL A 115 7.92 21.45 -12.30
C VAL A 115 8.12 21.73 -13.79
N TRP A 116 7.17 21.32 -14.63
CA TRP A 116 7.21 21.59 -16.07
C TRP A 116 6.92 23.06 -16.42
N PRO A 117 7.61 23.63 -17.43
CA PRO A 117 7.45 25.03 -17.82
C PRO A 117 6.29 25.21 -18.81
N ILE A 118 5.06 25.30 -18.29
CA ILE A 118 3.85 25.41 -19.13
C ILE A 118 3.25 26.82 -19.07
N VAL A 119 3.04 27.35 -17.86
CA VAL A 119 2.30 28.61 -17.63
C VAL A 119 3.05 29.60 -16.74
N GLY A 120 4.39 29.49 -16.64
CA GLY A 120 5.19 30.28 -15.71
C GLY A 120 5.39 29.61 -14.34
N GLN A 121 4.81 28.43 -14.12
CA GLN A 121 4.94 27.66 -12.88
C GLN A 121 6.36 27.12 -12.63
N GLU A 122 7.25 27.15 -13.63
CA GLU A 122 8.66 26.85 -13.47
C GLU A 122 9.38 27.81 -12.52
N ILE A 123 8.77 28.96 -12.16
CA ILE A 123 9.23 29.80 -11.04
C ILE A 123 9.34 29.03 -9.71
N LEU A 124 8.60 27.91 -9.57
CA LEU A 124 8.68 27.01 -8.43
C LEU A 124 9.97 26.18 -8.40
N ASN A 125 10.69 26.07 -9.52
CA ASN A 125 12.00 25.42 -9.58
C ASN A 125 13.09 26.37 -9.07
N GLY A 126 13.15 26.54 -7.75
CA GLY A 126 14.16 27.38 -7.10
C GLY A 126 15.58 26.81 -7.26
N ASP A 127 16.57 27.68 -7.24
CA ASP A 127 17.97 27.26 -7.11
C ASP A 127 18.22 26.70 -5.71
N VAL A 128 18.50 25.39 -5.67
CA VAL A 128 18.74 24.63 -4.42
C VAL A 128 20.22 24.30 -4.23
N GLY A 129 21.10 24.82 -5.09
CA GLY A 129 22.52 24.50 -5.11
C GLY A 129 22.83 23.19 -5.84
N GLY A 130 24.12 22.93 -6.06
CA GLY A 130 24.58 21.73 -6.78
C GLY A 130 24.28 21.76 -8.29
N GLY A 131 24.04 22.94 -8.87
CA GLY A 131 23.70 23.10 -10.29
C GLY A 131 22.29 22.60 -10.64
N PHE A 132 21.42 22.43 -9.65
CA PHE A 132 20.08 21.90 -9.81
C PHE A 132 19.01 22.93 -9.41
N GLN A 133 17.92 22.95 -10.17
CA GLN A 133 16.74 23.77 -9.88
C GLN A 133 15.51 22.88 -9.74
N GLY A 134 14.77 23.08 -8.66
CA GLY A 134 13.60 22.25 -8.34
C GLY A 134 12.94 22.69 -7.05
N VAL A 135 11.89 21.97 -6.67
CA VAL A 135 11.19 22.20 -5.41
C VAL A 135 12.01 21.61 -4.27
N GLN A 136 12.35 22.43 -3.28
CA GLN A 136 13.01 21.94 -2.07
C GLN A 136 12.06 21.01 -1.30
N ILE A 137 12.51 19.78 -1.00
CA ILE A 137 11.72 18.79 -0.25
C ILE A 137 12.06 18.85 1.25
N THR A 138 11.08 18.52 2.08
CA THR A 138 11.19 18.53 3.55
C THR A 138 10.87 17.18 4.20
N SER A 139 10.70 16.12 3.39
CA SER A 139 10.35 14.77 3.83
C SER A 139 11.47 14.00 4.54
N GLY A 140 12.72 14.45 4.44
CA GLY A 140 13.88 13.81 5.09
C GLY A 140 14.42 12.57 4.36
N PHE A 141 13.95 12.27 3.15
CA PHE A 141 14.38 11.08 2.39
C PHE A 141 15.88 11.06 2.08
N PHE A 142 16.51 12.21 1.82
CA PHE A 142 17.94 12.27 1.52
C PHE A 142 18.79 11.81 2.70
N GLN A 143 18.45 12.25 3.91
CA GLN A 143 19.10 11.84 5.15
C GLN A 143 18.87 10.34 5.42
N LEU A 144 17.65 9.85 5.17
CA LEU A 144 17.31 8.44 5.28
C LEU A 144 18.16 7.59 4.32
N TRP A 145 18.21 7.93 3.04
CA TRP A 145 19.00 7.19 2.04
C TRP A 145 20.48 7.20 2.36
N ARG A 146 21.01 8.35 2.83
CA ARG A 146 22.39 8.44 3.31
C ARG A 146 22.65 7.52 4.49
N ALA A 147 21.75 7.45 5.46
CA ALA A 147 21.86 6.55 6.60
C ALA A 147 21.80 5.07 6.18
N SER A 148 21.10 4.76 5.08
CA SER A 148 21.09 3.43 4.45
C SER A 148 22.32 3.12 3.59
N GLY A 149 23.30 4.04 3.48
CA GLY A 149 24.52 3.84 2.71
C GLY A 149 24.33 3.93 1.19
N ILE A 150 23.25 4.54 0.72
CA ILE A 150 22.99 4.74 -0.71
C ILE A 150 23.88 5.89 -1.21
N THR A 151 24.70 5.62 -2.22
CA THR A 151 25.69 6.58 -2.75
C THR A 151 25.47 6.96 -4.21
N SER A 152 24.53 6.32 -4.90
CA SER A 152 24.26 6.60 -6.32
C SER A 152 22.78 6.52 -6.68
N GLU A 153 22.38 7.25 -7.72
CA GLU A 153 21.02 7.22 -8.28
C GLU A 153 20.61 5.84 -8.78
N LEU A 154 21.56 5.02 -9.25
CA LEU A 154 21.29 3.66 -9.71
C LEU A 154 20.71 2.78 -8.58
N GLN A 155 21.20 2.92 -7.35
CA GLN A 155 20.68 2.16 -6.21
C GLN A 155 19.25 2.59 -5.85
N LEU A 156 18.95 3.89 -5.94
CA LEU A 156 17.58 4.40 -5.76
C LEU A 156 16.65 3.84 -6.84
N TYR A 157 17.09 3.81 -8.08
CA TYR A 157 16.33 3.26 -9.21
C TYR A 157 16.01 1.77 -9.00
N CYS A 158 17.02 0.95 -8.65
CA CYS A 158 16.83 -0.46 -8.36
C CYS A 158 15.85 -0.69 -7.19
N THR A 159 15.97 0.11 -6.12
CA THR A 159 15.06 0.06 -4.97
C THR A 159 13.62 0.39 -5.39
N ALA A 160 13.43 1.40 -6.25
CA ALA A 160 12.11 1.76 -6.77
C ALA A 160 11.46 0.62 -7.56
N ILE A 161 12.21 -0.06 -8.44
CA ILE A 161 11.72 -1.22 -9.19
C ILE A 161 11.37 -2.37 -8.24
N GLY A 162 12.23 -2.66 -7.26
CA GLY A 162 11.95 -3.67 -6.23
C GLY A 162 10.64 -3.40 -5.50
N ALA A 163 10.45 -2.17 -4.99
CA ALA A 163 9.22 -1.75 -4.33
C ALA A 163 7.98 -1.88 -5.23
N LEU A 164 8.10 -1.58 -6.53
CA LEU A 164 7.00 -1.73 -7.48
C LEU A 164 6.63 -3.20 -7.72
N VAL A 165 7.62 -4.11 -7.79
CA VAL A 165 7.37 -5.55 -7.86
C VAL A 165 6.64 -6.02 -6.59
N PHE A 166 7.06 -5.56 -5.41
CA PHE A 166 6.36 -5.87 -4.15
C PHE A 166 4.92 -5.35 -4.15
N ALA A 167 4.64 -4.17 -4.70
CA ALA A 167 3.27 -3.69 -4.86
C ALA A 167 2.41 -4.65 -5.72
N GLY A 168 2.97 -5.13 -6.83
CA GLY A 168 2.31 -6.15 -7.67
C GLY A 168 2.02 -7.45 -6.92
N LEU A 169 2.99 -7.92 -6.11
CA LEU A 169 2.80 -9.09 -5.25
C LEU A 169 1.72 -8.87 -4.18
N MET A 170 1.65 -7.68 -3.59
CA MET A 170 0.63 -7.34 -2.59
C MET A 170 -0.78 -7.33 -3.22
N PHE A 171 -0.95 -6.69 -4.39
CA PHE A 171 -2.24 -6.75 -5.09
C PHE A 171 -2.63 -8.19 -5.46
N PHE A 172 -1.68 -8.98 -5.93
CA PHE A 172 -1.90 -10.39 -6.24
C PHE A 172 -2.31 -11.18 -4.99
N ALA A 173 -1.62 -10.99 -3.86
CA ALA A 173 -1.95 -11.66 -2.60
C ALA A 173 -3.35 -11.28 -2.08
N GLY A 174 -3.73 -10.00 -2.17
CA GLY A 174 -5.09 -9.55 -1.81
C GLY A 174 -6.16 -10.22 -2.67
N TRP A 175 -6.00 -10.18 -3.99
CA TRP A 175 -6.89 -10.89 -4.92
C TRP A 175 -6.94 -12.40 -4.62
N PHE A 176 -5.78 -13.03 -4.42
CA PHE A 176 -5.67 -14.47 -4.19
C PHE A 176 -6.39 -14.87 -2.90
N HIS A 177 -6.19 -14.15 -1.80
CA HIS A 177 -6.81 -14.44 -0.51
C HIS A 177 -8.27 -13.99 -0.40
N TYR A 178 -8.83 -13.33 -1.41
CA TYR A 178 -10.27 -13.04 -1.49
C TYR A 178 -11.02 -13.93 -2.47
N HIS A 179 -10.43 -14.21 -3.65
CA HIS A 179 -11.09 -14.92 -4.74
C HIS A 179 -10.68 -16.37 -4.89
N LYS A 180 -9.48 -16.77 -4.44
CA LYS A 180 -8.91 -18.10 -4.72
C LYS A 180 -8.72 -18.97 -3.48
N ALA A 181 -8.22 -18.42 -2.39
CA ALA A 181 -7.90 -19.15 -1.17
C ALA A 181 -8.26 -18.31 0.06
N SER A 182 -9.55 -18.17 0.33
CA SER A 182 -10.04 -17.25 1.36
C SER A 182 -10.04 -17.93 2.72
N PRO A 183 -9.34 -17.38 3.73
CA PRO A 183 -9.26 -18.00 5.04
C PRO A 183 -10.64 -18.12 5.70
N LYS A 184 -10.81 -19.15 6.54
CA LYS A 184 -11.97 -19.33 7.41
C LYS A 184 -11.86 -18.47 8.68
N LEU A 185 -12.99 -18.15 9.30
CA LEU A 185 -13.04 -17.28 10.49
C LEU A 185 -12.10 -17.76 11.62
N ALA A 186 -12.00 -19.07 11.83
CA ALA A 186 -11.12 -19.66 12.84
C ALA A 186 -9.63 -19.33 12.64
N TRP A 187 -9.19 -19.08 11.41
CA TRP A 187 -7.82 -18.65 11.13
C TRP A 187 -7.58 -17.22 11.63
N PHE A 188 -8.52 -16.30 11.34
CA PHE A 188 -8.45 -14.91 11.80
C PHE A 188 -8.50 -14.79 13.32
N GLN A 189 -9.25 -15.67 13.99
CA GLN A 189 -9.41 -15.67 15.45
C GLN A 189 -8.25 -16.36 16.19
N ASN A 190 -7.25 -16.90 15.49
CA ASN A 190 -6.08 -17.49 16.13
C ASN A 190 -5.08 -16.41 16.59
N VAL A 191 -5.44 -15.74 17.69
CA VAL A 191 -4.69 -14.61 18.25
C VAL A 191 -3.31 -15.00 18.77
N GLU A 192 -3.15 -16.22 19.31
CA GLU A 192 -1.86 -16.71 19.79
C GLU A 192 -0.87 -16.86 18.63
N SER A 193 -1.31 -17.49 17.52
CA SER A 193 -0.51 -17.61 16.32
C SER A 193 -0.18 -16.23 15.75
N MET A 194 -1.17 -15.35 15.59
CA MET A 194 -0.96 -14.00 15.08
C MET A 194 0.06 -13.21 15.92
N LEU A 195 -0.10 -13.21 17.25
CA LEU A 195 0.80 -12.50 18.16
C LEU A 195 2.23 -13.05 18.09
N ASN A 196 2.39 -14.37 18.10
CA ASN A 196 3.72 -14.97 18.01
C ASN A 196 4.41 -14.62 16.70
N HIS A 197 3.70 -14.69 15.57
CA HIS A 197 4.28 -14.35 14.26
C HIS A 197 4.56 -12.85 14.13
N HIS A 198 3.68 -11.98 14.64
CA HIS A 198 3.90 -10.53 14.58
C HIS A 198 5.00 -10.07 15.53
N LEU A 199 5.05 -10.57 16.76
CA LEU A 199 6.05 -10.14 17.74
C LEU A 199 7.42 -10.74 17.47
N ALA A 200 7.50 -12.04 17.19
CA ALA A 200 8.78 -12.72 17.01
C ALA A 200 9.28 -12.70 15.55
N GLY A 201 8.38 -12.61 14.58
CA GLY A 201 8.72 -12.65 13.15
C GLY A 201 8.83 -11.27 12.50
N LEU A 202 7.85 -10.38 12.75
CA LEU A 202 7.79 -9.07 12.10
C LEU A 202 8.36 -7.92 12.96
N GLY A 203 8.24 -8.01 14.27
CA GLY A 203 8.59 -6.95 15.23
C GLY A 203 10.07 -6.92 15.65
N ILE A 204 10.87 -7.88 15.19
CA ILE A 204 12.33 -7.97 15.40
C ILE A 204 13.00 -7.71 14.06
#